data_AF-F9S7K2-F1
#
_entry.id   AF-F9S7K2-F1
#
_cell.length_a   1.000
_cell.length_b   1.000
_cell.length_c   1.000
_cell.angle_alpha   90.00
_cell.angle_beta   90.00
_cell.angle_gamma   90.00
#
_symmetry.space_group_name_H-M   'P 1'
#
loop_
_entity.id
_entity.type
_entity.pdbx_description
1 polymer ?
#
loop_
_entity_poly.entity_id
_entity_poly.type
_entity_poly.pdbx_seq_one_letter_code
_entity_poly.pdbx_strand_id
1 'polypeptide(L)'
;MTNYQTELLDLIKLEFKDYSAISLTDHQRRHDKKQFINGLMTAARAIGISFEQLNAVVESFQLTLCDCDDLSVPAYIRELARTTSSVRS
;
A
#
# COMPACT_ATOMS: atom_id res chain seq x y z
N MET A 1 -7.02 24.01 -8.86
CA MET A 1 -7.66 22.68 -8.91
C MET A 1 -9.15 22.87 -8.95
N THR A 2 -9.84 22.11 -9.78
CA THR A 2 -11.31 22.10 -9.85
C THR A 2 -11.88 21.12 -8.81
N ASN A 3 -13.17 21.24 -8.48
CA ASN A 3 -13.79 20.39 -7.46
C ASN A 3 -13.69 18.88 -7.81
N TYR A 4 -13.91 18.55 -9.08
CA TYR A 4 -13.81 17.17 -9.59
C TYR A 4 -12.39 16.59 -9.53
N GLN A 5 -11.34 17.42 -9.64
CA GLN A 5 -9.96 16.97 -9.50
C GLN A 5 -9.65 16.57 -8.06
N THR A 6 -10.14 17.36 -7.10
CA THR A 6 -9.99 17.07 -5.68
C THR A 6 -10.76 15.81 -5.30
N GLU A 7 -12.01 15.68 -5.74
CA GLU A 7 -12.82 14.47 -5.51
C GLU A 7 -12.15 13.21 -6.08
N LEU A 8 -11.56 13.29 -7.28
CA LEU A 8 -10.84 12.17 -7.88
C LEU A 8 -9.57 11.81 -7.09
N LEU A 9 -8.82 12.81 -6.60
CA LEU A 9 -7.65 12.56 -5.76
C LEU A 9 -8.03 11.93 -4.42
N ASP A 10 -9.14 12.33 -3.81
CA ASP A 10 -9.63 11.74 -2.58
C ASP A 10 -10.14 10.30 -2.80
N LEU A 11 -10.77 10.02 -3.93
CA LEU A 11 -11.10 8.66 -4.34
C LEU A 11 -9.84 7.80 -4.49
N ILE A 12 -8.80 8.31 -5.18
CA ILE A 12 -7.54 7.59 -5.36
C ILE A 12 -6.90 7.27 -3.99
N LYS A 13 -6.88 8.22 -3.05
CA LYS A 13 -6.39 7.98 -1.68
C LYS A 13 -7.17 6.87 -0.97
N LEU A 14 -8.50 6.88 -1.09
CA LEU A 14 -9.36 5.85 -0.50
C LEU A 14 -9.02 4.46 -1.08
N GLU A 15 -8.87 4.37 -2.40
CA GLU A 15 -8.52 3.13 -3.08
C GLU A 15 -7.14 2.58 -2.67
N PHE A 16 -6.17 3.47 -2.45
CA PHE A 16 -4.87 3.10 -1.88
C PHE A 16 -5.01 2.54 -0.46
N LYS A 17 -5.80 3.18 0.40
CA LYS A 17 -6.08 2.67 1.76
C LYS A 17 -6.75 1.30 1.73
N ASP A 18 -7.69 1.09 0.82
CA ASP A 18 -8.29 -0.24 0.64
C ASP A 18 -7.24 -1.26 0.17
N TYR A 19 -6.33 -0.86 -0.71
CA TYR A 19 -5.25 -1.72 -1.19
C TYR A 19 -4.27 -2.12 -0.06
N SER A 20 -3.93 -1.22 0.87
CA SER A 20 -3.11 -1.59 2.04
C SER A 20 -3.81 -2.54 2.99
N ALA A 21 -5.15 -2.47 3.08
CA ALA A 21 -5.93 -3.36 3.92
C ALA A 21 -6.05 -4.81 3.35
N ILE A 22 -5.67 -5.04 2.09
CA ILE A 22 -5.69 -6.39 1.50
C ILE A 22 -4.53 -7.21 2.07
N SER A 23 -4.86 -8.40 2.59
CA SER A 23 -3.88 -9.38 3.08
C SER A 23 -2.77 -9.65 2.06
N LEU A 24 -1.53 -9.75 2.54
CA LEU A 24 -0.36 -10.08 1.71
C LEU A 24 -0.47 -11.43 1.01
N THR A 25 -1.28 -12.35 1.55
CA THR A 25 -1.52 -13.69 0.99
C THR A 25 -2.54 -13.71 -0.15
N ASP A 26 -3.36 -12.67 -0.30
CA ASP A 26 -4.35 -12.59 -1.37
C ASP A 26 -3.76 -11.85 -2.59
N HIS A 27 -2.88 -12.56 -3.30
CA HIS A 27 -2.14 -12.01 -4.43
C HIS A 27 -3.06 -11.57 -5.58
N GLN A 28 -4.14 -12.32 -5.83
CA GLN A 28 -5.06 -12.01 -6.92
C GLN A 28 -5.81 -10.70 -6.64
N ARG A 29 -6.38 -10.56 -5.44
CA ARG A 29 -7.12 -9.36 -5.07
C ARG A 29 -6.23 -8.12 -5.02
N ARG A 30 -4.97 -8.27 -4.56
CA ARG A 30 -3.97 -7.18 -4.65
C ARG A 30 -3.65 -6.82 -6.09
N HIS A 31 -3.46 -7.81 -6.96
CA HIS A 31 -3.20 -7.56 -8.37
C HIS A 31 -4.33 -6.75 -9.01
N ASP A 32 -5.58 -7.20 -8.83
CA ASP A 32 -6.75 -6.56 -9.44
C ASP A 32 -6.93 -5.12 -8.93
N LYS A 33 -6.80 -4.91 -7.61
CA LYS A 33 -6.89 -3.57 -7.01
C LYS A 33 -5.76 -2.65 -7.48
N LYS A 34 -4.54 -3.18 -7.65
CA LYS A 34 -3.42 -2.41 -8.22
C LYS A 34 -3.71 -1.97 -9.67
N GLN A 35 -4.24 -2.86 -10.50
CA GLN A 35 -4.60 -2.50 -11.88
C GLN A 35 -5.71 -1.45 -11.92
N PHE A 36 -6.69 -1.55 -11.02
CA PHE A 36 -7.75 -0.55 -10.88
C PHE A 36 -7.19 0.84 -10.53
N ILE A 37 -6.32 0.93 -9.52
CA ILE A 37 -5.66 2.18 -9.13
C ILE A 37 -4.83 2.75 -10.27
N ASN A 38 -4.08 1.91 -10.99
CA ASN A 38 -3.33 2.34 -12.17
C ASN A 38 -4.25 2.94 -13.24
N GLY A 39 -5.39 2.32 -13.51
CA GLY A 39 -6.41 2.83 -14.42
C GLY A 39 -6.95 4.19 -13.98
N LEU A 40 -7.25 4.36 -12.69
CA LEU A 40 -7.66 5.65 -12.11
C LEU A 40 -6.58 6.73 -12.26
N MET A 41 -5.32 6.40 -11.99
CA MET A 41 -4.20 7.34 -12.18
C MET A 41 -4.04 7.74 -13.65
N THR A 42 -4.20 6.79 -14.58
CA THR A 42 -4.17 7.09 -16.02
C THR A 42 -5.34 7.98 -16.44
N ALA A 43 -6.55 7.70 -15.96
CA ALA A 43 -7.73 8.52 -16.24
C ALA A 43 -7.61 9.92 -15.64
N ALA A 44 -7.06 10.05 -14.43
CA ALA A 44 -6.74 11.32 -13.79
C ALA A 44 -5.84 12.20 -14.66
N ARG A 45 -4.85 11.61 -15.34
CA ARG A 45 -4.00 12.35 -16.30
C ARG A 45 -4.78 12.86 -17.50
N ALA A 46 -5.74 12.08 -18.02
CA ALA A 46 -6.57 12.50 -19.14
C ALA A 46 -7.47 13.72 -18.79
N ILE A 47 -7.75 13.92 -17.50
CA ILE A 47 -8.60 15.00 -16.97
C ILE A 47 -7.77 16.19 -16.45
N GLY A 48 -6.44 16.16 -16.66
CA GLY A 48 -5.55 17.28 -16.38
C GLY A 48 -4.98 17.33 -14.95
N ILE A 49 -4.99 16.22 -14.21
CA ILE A 49 -4.24 16.10 -12.96
C ILE A 49 -2.77 15.88 -13.29
N SER A 50 -1.88 16.65 -12.66
CA SER A 50 -0.45 16.57 -12.92
C SER A 50 0.18 15.33 -12.30
N PHE A 51 1.33 14.92 -12.83
CA PHE A 51 2.09 13.82 -12.25
C PHE A 51 2.53 14.10 -10.81
N GLU A 52 2.93 15.34 -10.51
CA GLU A 52 3.32 15.75 -9.15
C GLU A 52 2.17 15.58 -8.14
N GLN A 53 0.94 15.92 -8.54
CA GLN A 53 -0.24 15.75 -7.68
C GLN A 53 -0.54 14.27 -7.40
N LEU A 54 -0.42 13.42 -8.41
CA LEU A 54 -0.56 11.97 -8.24
C LEU A 54 0.57 11.40 -7.38
N ASN A 55 1.80 11.85 -7.61
CA ASN A 55 2.97 11.37 -6.89
C ASN A 55 2.91 11.75 -5.40
N ALA A 56 2.42 12.94 -5.06
CA ALA A 56 2.19 13.34 -3.66
C ALA A 56 1.21 12.39 -2.92
N VAL A 57 0.20 11.87 -3.62
CA VAL A 57 -0.73 10.88 -3.05
C VAL A 57 -0.03 9.54 -2.80
N VAL A 58 0.84 9.11 -3.72
CA VAL A 58 1.61 7.87 -3.58
C VAL A 58 2.64 7.98 -2.46
N GLU A 59 3.39 9.09 -2.38
CA GLU A 59 4.41 9.31 -1.36
C GLU A 59 3.82 9.36 0.05
N SER A 60 2.70 10.08 0.24
CA SER A 60 1.98 10.10 1.51
C SER A 60 1.48 8.72 1.95
N PHE A 61 1.18 7.84 0.98
CA PHE A 61 0.79 6.46 1.24
C PHE A 61 1.97 5.53 1.54
N GLN A 62 3.10 5.68 0.86
CA GLN A 62 4.31 4.90 1.15
C GLN A 62 4.83 5.15 2.57
N LEU A 63 4.74 6.41 3.03
CA LEU A 63 5.08 6.76 4.42
C LEU A 63 4.17 6.06 5.44
N THR A 64 2.90 5.83 5.12
CA THR A 64 1.95 5.14 6.02
C THR A 64 2.08 3.61 5.98
N LEU A 65 2.53 3.03 4.87
CA LEU A 65 2.85 1.60 4.80
C LEU A 65 4.13 1.25 5.54
N CYS A 66 5.17 2.09 5.44
CA CYS A 66 6.45 1.89 6.12
C CYS A 66 6.32 1.87 7.65
N ASP A 67 5.32 2.56 8.19
CA ASP A 67 5.01 2.59 9.63
C ASP A 67 4.21 1.35 10.12
N CYS A 68 3.67 0.55 9.20
CA CYS A 68 2.95 -0.70 9.51
C CYS A 68 3.80 -1.97 9.29
N ASP A 69 4.94 -1.85 8.62
CA ASP A 69 5.86 -2.98 8.43
C ASP A 69 6.80 -3.11 9.64
N ASP A 70 6.26 -3.67 10.72
CA ASP A 70 7.01 -4.37 11.77
C ASP A 70 7.63 -5.67 11.22
N LEU A 71 8.41 -5.52 10.15
CA LEU A 71 9.29 -6.52 9.54
C LEU A 71 10.74 -6.34 10.06
N SER A 72 10.92 -5.66 11.19
CA SER A 72 12.22 -5.43 11.83
C SER A 72 12.90 -6.73 12.32
N VAL A 73 12.16 -7.85 12.32
CA VAL A 73 12.71 -9.14 12.72
C VAL A 73 12.83 -10.06 11.51
N PRO A 74 14.05 -10.23 10.94
CA PRO A 74 14.32 -11.25 9.95
C PRO A 74 13.82 -12.61 10.42
N ALA A 75 13.19 -13.38 9.51
CA ALA A 75 12.57 -14.68 9.81
C ALA A 75 13.50 -15.64 10.59
N TYR A 76 14.81 -15.54 10.36
CA TYR A 76 15.87 -16.28 11.07
C TYR A 76 15.85 -16.10 12.60
N ILE A 77 15.49 -14.92 13.12
CA ILE A 77 15.46 -14.67 14.59
C ILE A 77 14.29 -15.42 15.26
N ARG A 78 13.17 -15.63 14.55
CA ARG A 78 12.00 -16.36 15.10
C ARG A 78 12.28 -17.85 15.32
N GLU A 79 13.13 -18.45 14.49
CA GLU A 79 13.46 -19.88 14.57
C GLU A 79 14.34 -20.21 15.79
N LEU A 80 15.27 -19.32 16.13
CA LEU A 80 16.20 -19.47 17.26
C LEU A 80 15.52 -19.46 18.63
N ALA A 81 14.42 -18.73 18.79
CA ALA A 81 13.66 -18.69 20.04
C ALA A 81 12.85 -19.98 20.29
N ARG A 82 12.61 -20.81 19.25
CA ARG A 82 11.86 -22.07 19.37
C ARG A 82 12.74 -23.21 19.86
N THR A 83 13.99 -23.24 19.42
CA THR A 83 14.92 -24.35 19.67
C THR A 83 15.57 -24.31 21.05
N THR A 84 15.61 -23.16 21.73
CA THR A 84 16.21 -23.04 23.07
C THR A 84 15.28 -23.52 24.21
N SER A 85 13.98 -23.76 23.94
CA SER A 85 13.05 -24.30 24.93
C SER A 85 13.14 -25.82 25.14
N SER A 86 13.92 -26.53 24.32
CA SER A 86 14.06 -28.00 24.36
C SER A 86 15.46 -28.47 24.80
N VAL A 87 16.14 -27.69 25.64
CA VAL A 87 17.36 -28.13 26.35
C VAL A 87 17.30 -27.69 27.82
N ARG A 88 16.23 -28.10 28.50
CA ARG A 88 16.23 -28.16 29.97
C ARG A 88 15.25 -29.24 30.43
N SER A 89 15.72 -30.48 30.39
CA SER A 89 15.18 -31.62 31.13
C SER A 89 16.36 -32.45 31.61
#